data_AF-A0A935Y8L1-F1
#
_entry.id   AF-A0A935Y8L1-F1
#
_cell.length_a   1.000
_cell.length_b   1.000
_cell.length_c   1.000
_cell.angle_alpha   90.00
_cell.angle_beta   90.00
_cell.angle_gamma   90.00
#
_symmetry.space_group_name_H-M   'P 1'
#
loop_
_entity.id
_entity.type
_entity.pdbx_description
1 polymer ?
#
loop_
_entity_poly.entity_id
_entity_poly.type
_entity_poly.pdbx_seq_one_letter_code
_entity_poly.pdbx_strand_id
1 'polypeptide(L)'
;MLCSWDPFNALIISEFSGIVKFDSIEEGVTYRQERDDQTGFTEKVIIESKNKKKVPAISIVSPSGDELKNYAPSRRSLSISRR
;
A
#
# COMPACT_ATOMS: atom_id res chain seq x y z
N MET A 1 27.91 -5.27 -8.74
CA MET A 1 26.60 -5.80 -8.29
C MET A 1 25.53 -4.93 -8.92
N LEU A 2 24.68 -5.47 -9.82
CA LEU A 2 23.89 -4.66 -10.76
C LEU A 2 22.46 -4.34 -10.32
N CYS A 3 21.88 -5.06 -9.36
CA CYS A 3 20.61 -4.70 -8.71
C CYS A 3 20.51 -5.50 -7.40
N SER A 4 20.04 -4.84 -6.33
CA SER A 4 19.64 -5.49 -5.08
C SER A 4 18.12 -5.41 -5.03
N TRP A 5 17.46 -6.57 -5.07
CA TRP A 5 16.01 -6.69 -4.93
C TRP A 5 15.75 -7.50 -3.67
N ASP A 6 14.92 -6.95 -2.78
CA ASP A 6 14.60 -7.60 -1.51
C ASP A 6 13.55 -8.70 -1.74
N PRO A 7 13.86 -9.99 -1.48
CA PRO A 7 12.97 -11.10 -1.76
C PRO A 7 11.79 -11.22 -0.78
N PHE A 8 11.75 -10.39 0.27
CA PHE A 8 10.71 -10.43 1.29
C PHE A 8 9.68 -9.30 1.12
N ASN A 9 10.02 -8.25 0.37
CA ASN A 9 9.18 -7.09 0.12
C ASN A 9 8.42 -7.21 -1.21
N ALA A 10 7.09 -7.31 -1.11
CA ALA A 10 6.21 -7.26 -2.27
C ALA A 10 6.04 -5.80 -2.70
N LEU A 11 6.85 -5.34 -3.66
CA LEU A 11 6.67 -4.01 -4.25
C LEU A 11 5.45 -4.03 -5.19
N ILE A 12 4.47 -3.16 -4.92
CA ILE A 12 3.37 -2.90 -5.85
C ILE A 12 3.81 -1.72 -6.74
N ILE A 13 4.15 -2.03 -8.00
CA ILE A 13 4.50 -1.04 -9.00
C ILE A 13 3.32 -0.95 -9.98
N SER A 14 2.85 0.27 -10.21
CA SER A 14 1.92 0.52 -11.32
C SER A 14 2.66 1.09 -12.51
N GLU A 15 2.37 0.53 -13.68
CA GLU A 15 2.82 1.05 -14.97
C GLU A 15 1.87 2.11 -15.54
N PHE A 16 0.72 2.32 -14.90
CA PHE A 16 -0.29 3.28 -15.35
C PHE A 16 -0.13 4.61 -14.64
N SER A 17 -0.09 5.69 -15.43
CA SER A 17 -0.24 7.04 -14.91
C SER A 17 -1.70 7.27 -14.52
N GLY A 18 -1.95 7.54 -13.24
CA GLY A 18 -3.30 7.71 -12.72
C GLY A 18 -3.28 8.24 -11.29
N ILE A 19 -4.47 8.38 -10.73
CA ILE A 19 -4.69 8.81 -9.35
C ILE A 19 -4.81 7.55 -8.50
N VAL A 20 -4.00 7.46 -7.44
CA VAL A 20 -4.10 6.37 -6.47
C VAL A 20 -5.27 6.65 -5.53
N LYS A 21 -6.25 5.74 -5.52
CA LYS A 21 -7.40 5.73 -4.63
C LYS A 21 -7.22 4.64 -3.58
N PHE A 22 -7.26 5.04 -2.33
CA PHE A 22 -7.19 4.13 -1.20
C PHE A 22 -8.61 3.83 -0.71
N ASP A 23 -9.00 2.56 -0.71
CA ASP A 23 -10.26 2.11 -0.16
C ASP A 23 -10.04 1.42 1.17
N SER A 24 -10.88 1.76 2.15
CA SER A 24 -10.86 1.13 3.47
C SER A 24 -9.49 1.17 4.16
N ILE A 25 -8.71 2.26 3.98
CA ILE A 25 -7.42 2.49 4.65
C ILE A 25 -7.63 3.44 5.83
N GLU A 26 -7.84 2.86 7.03
CA GLU A 26 -8.15 3.55 8.28
C GLU A 26 -7.15 3.15 9.36
N GLU A 27 -6.59 4.16 10.05
CA GLU A 27 -5.57 3.96 11.08
C GLU A 27 -6.15 3.24 12.30
N GLY A 28 -5.46 2.22 12.79
CA GLY A 28 -5.90 1.36 13.89
C GLY A 28 -6.95 0.31 13.50
N VAL A 29 -7.47 0.34 12.26
CA VAL A 29 -8.50 -0.61 11.79
C VAL A 29 -8.01 -1.50 10.67
N THR A 30 -7.40 -0.92 9.63
CA THR A 30 -6.88 -1.64 8.46
C THR A 30 -5.40 -1.35 8.21
N TYR A 31 -4.84 -0.29 8.81
CA TYR A 31 -3.39 -0.10 8.87
C TYR A 31 -2.95 0.48 10.22
N ARG A 32 -1.68 0.31 10.55
CA ARG A 32 -1.00 0.92 11.70
C ARG A 32 0.28 1.59 11.21
N GLN A 33 0.63 2.73 11.81
CA GLN A 33 1.93 3.33 11.58
C GLN A 33 2.96 2.66 12.49
N GLU A 34 4.00 2.07 11.89
CA GLU A 34 5.18 1.61 12.61
C GLU A 34 6.31 2.57 12.32
N ARG A 35 6.90 3.09 13.39
CA ARG A 35 8.06 3.94 13.31
C ARG A 35 9.28 3.06 13.49
N ASP A 36 10.10 3.00 12.46
CA ASP A 36 11.39 2.33 12.53
C ASP A 36 12.35 3.22 13.32
N ASP A 37 12.73 2.78 14.51
CA ASP A 37 13.52 3.57 15.46
C ASP A 37 14.98 3.75 15.01
N GLN A 38 15.47 2.88 14.11
CA GLN A 38 16.83 2.98 13.58
C GLN A 38 16.97 4.02 12.47
N THR A 39 15.96 4.11 11.60
CA THR A 39 16.00 4.97 10.41
C THR A 39 15.15 6.24 10.55
N GLY A 40 14.22 6.25 11.52
CA GLY A 40 13.26 7.33 11.71
C GLY A 40 12.14 7.35 10.67
N PHE A 41 12.10 6.40 9.75
CA PHE A 41 11.02 6.29 8.77
C PHE A 41 9.74 5.78 9.43
N THR A 42 8.62 6.35 9.03
CA THR A 42 7.30 5.89 9.45
C THR A 42 6.68 5.11 8.30
N GLU A 43 6.54 3.81 8.49
CA GLU A 43 5.91 2.94 7.52
C GLU A 43 4.46 2.64 7.91
N LYS A 44 3.60 2.46 6.90
CA LYS A 44 2.22 2.06 7.10
C LYS A 44 2.12 0.56 6.92
N VAL A 45 1.89 -0.15 8.01
CA VAL A 45 1.73 -1.59 8.02
C VAL A 45 0.25 -1.92 7.95
N ILE A 46 -0.17 -2.65 6.92
CA ILE A 46 -1.55 -3.13 6.79
C ILE A 46 -1.79 -4.17 7.88
N ILE A 47 -2.81 -3.94 8.70
CA ILE A 47 -3.23 -4.86 9.76
C ILE A 47 -4.53 -5.53 9.35
N GLU A 48 -4.69 -6.79 9.76
CA GLU A 48 -5.91 -7.53 9.45
C GLU A 48 -7.07 -6.98 10.29
N SER A 49 -8.08 -6.42 9.62
CA SER A 49 -9.25 -5.94 10.31
C SER A 49 -10.12 -7.11 10.77
N LYS A 50 -10.61 -7.06 12.01
CA LYS A 50 -11.63 -8.01 12.51
C LYS A 50 -12.94 -7.92 11.72
N ASN A 51 -13.19 -6.79 11.06
CA ASN A 51 -14.35 -6.59 10.21
C ASN A 51 -14.05 -7.00 8.76
N LYS A 52 -14.61 -8.15 8.34
CA LYS A 52 -14.51 -8.68 6.96
C LYS A 52 -15.04 -7.74 5.86
N LYS A 53 -15.77 -6.68 6.22
CA LYS A 53 -16.25 -5.64 5.28
C LYS A 53 -15.22 -4.54 4.98
N LYS A 54 -14.17 -4.42 5.80
CA LYS A 54 -13.12 -3.40 5.63
C LYS A 54 -11.87 -4.08 5.08
N VAL A 55 -11.90 -4.41 3.80
CA VAL A 55 -10.75 -4.99 3.09
C VAL A 55 -9.97 -3.82 2.49
N PRO A 56 -8.75 -3.52 2.96
CA PRO A 56 -7.96 -2.46 2.37
C PRO A 56 -7.68 -2.80 0.91
N ALA A 57 -7.94 -1.87 0.02
CA ALA A 57 -7.68 -2.02 -1.41
C ALA A 57 -7.11 -0.73 -1.99
N ILE A 58 -6.29 -0.88 -3.03
CA ILE A 58 -5.64 0.23 -3.71
C ILE A 58 -6.07 0.17 -5.16
N SER A 59 -6.93 1.09 -5.57
CA SER A 59 -7.34 1.23 -6.96
C SER A 59 -6.62 2.40 -7.60
N ILE A 60 -6.26 2.26 -8.87
CA ILE A 60 -5.71 3.34 -9.68
C ILE A 60 -6.81 3.76 -10.63
N VAL A 61 -7.20 5.04 -10.53
CA VAL A 61 -8.22 5.63 -11.37
C VAL A 61 -7.58 6.55 -12.39
N SER A 62 -8.12 6.57 -13.60
CA SER A 62 -7.76 7.57 -14.60
C SER A 62 -8.26 8.95 -14.13
N PRO A 63 -7.71 10.06 -14.65
CA PRO A 63 -8.25 11.40 -14.38
C PRO A 63 -9.71 11.55 -14.86
N SER A 64 -10.17 10.69 -15.76
CA SER A 64 -11.57 10.64 -16.22
C SER A 64 -12.50 9.89 -15.25
N GLY A 65 -11.97 9.20 -14.25
CA GLY A 65 -12.73 8.48 -13.23
C GLY A 65 -12.85 6.97 -13.44
N ASP A 66 -12.33 6.43 -14.54
CA ASP A 66 -12.31 4.98 -14.81
C ASP A 66 -11.31 4.25 -13.91
N GLU A 67 -11.73 3.13 -13.30
CA GLU A 67 -10.83 2.24 -12.57
C GLU A 67 -9.94 1.46 -13.55
N LEU A 68 -8.65 1.78 -13.55
CA LEU A 68 -7.64 1.13 -14.41
C LEU A 68 -7.17 -0.19 -13.80
N LYS A 69 -6.92 -0.20 -12.49
CA LYS A 69 -6.37 -1.37 -11.80
C LYS A 69 -6.72 -1.37 -10.33
N ASN A 70 -6.97 -2.55 -9.77
CA ASN A 70 -7.13 -2.75 -8.34
C ASN A 70 -6.04 -3.70 -7.81
N TYR A 71 -5.39 -3.29 -6.75
CA TYR A 71 -4.37 -4.04 -6.02
C TYR A 71 -4.86 -4.27 -4.59
N ALA A 72 -5.01 -5.54 -4.21
CA ALA A 72 -5.26 -5.92 -2.83
C ALA A 72 -3.89 -6.09 -2.13
N PRO A 73 -3.53 -5.23 -1.17
CA PRO A 73 -2.32 -5.44 -0.37
C PRO A 73 -2.48 -6.74 0.42
N SER A 74 -1.63 -7.73 0.12
CA SER A 74 -1.46 -8.87 0.99
C SER A 74 -0.68 -8.42 2.23
N ARG A 75 -0.85 -9.17 3.32
CA ARG A 75 -0.49 -8.93 4.73
C ARG A 75 0.91 -8.37 5.10
N ARG A 76 1.76 -8.00 4.14
CA ARG A 76 3.08 -7.40 4.33
C ARG A 76 3.04 -5.91 3.99
N SER A 77 3.61 -5.12 4.90
CA SER A 77 3.86 -3.67 4.85
C SER A 77 3.62 -2.96 3.51
N LEU A 78 2.84 -1.87 3.54
CA LEU A 78 2.64 -0.99 2.40
C LEU A 78 3.55 0.22 2.50
N SER A 79 4.71 0.18 1.84
CA SER A 79 5.64 1.31 1.76
C SER A 79 5.31 2.17 0.53
N ILE A 80 4.52 3.24 0.70
CA ILE A 80 4.24 4.21 -0.38
C ILE A 80 5.39 5.21 -0.43
N SER A 81 6.36 4.98 -1.33
CA SER A 81 7.39 5.97 -1.65
C SER A 81 6.87 6.90 -2.74
N ARG A 82 6.60 8.17 -2.38
CA ARG A 82 6.43 9.24 -3.36
C ARG A 82 7.83 9.76 -3.70
N ARG A 83 8.29 9.57 -4.94
CA ARG A 83 9.40 10.35 -5.49
C ARG A 83 8.92 11.73 -5.89
#